data_AF-A0A246BKP1-F1
#
_entry.id   AF-A0A246BKP1-F1
#
_cell.length_a   1.000
_cell.length_b   1.000
_cell.length_c   1.000
_cell.angle_alpha   90.00
_cell.angle_beta   90.00
_cell.angle_gamma   90.00
#
_symmetry.space_group_name_H-M   'P 1'
#
loop_
_entity.id
_entity.type
_entity.pdbx_description
1 polymer ?
#
loop_
_entity_poly.entity_id
_entity_poly.type
_entity_poly.pdbx_seq_one_letter_code
_entity_poly.pdbx_strand_id
1 'polypeptide(L)'
;MDRKTQGFTLLEVLVSIALLAVVLAMVSASLTGLFRSNRQSEQRQNNTVRVQELAEDLRRHWLDPTTMTSPAGTRGDYRLARACTESFTVPTGMTVTVWDVTPNTDGTFTVSSSYSLNTNCGSATERPANSVRRVRVQSSSTDGPAAELTFEMYGG
;
A
#
# COMPACT_ATOMS: atom_id res chain seq x y z
N MET A 1 -73.48 3.32 5.45
CA MET A 1 -72.00 3.23 5.35
C MET A 1 -71.42 4.01 6.51
N ASP A 2 -71.30 3.37 7.67
CA ASP A 2 -70.73 4.02 8.86
C ASP A 2 -69.21 4.05 8.76
N ARG A 3 -68.66 5.25 8.58
CA ARG A 3 -67.23 5.49 8.59
C ARG A 3 -66.84 5.67 10.06
N LYS A 4 -66.36 4.60 10.71
CA LYS A 4 -65.73 4.68 12.04
C LYS A 4 -64.55 5.65 11.96
N THR A 5 -64.75 6.90 12.39
CA THR A 5 -63.67 7.81 12.73
C THR A 5 -63.00 7.30 14.00
N GLN A 6 -61.94 6.51 13.85
CA GLN A 6 -61.01 6.18 14.93
C GLN A 6 -60.25 7.47 15.29
N GLY A 7 -60.56 8.05 16.43
CA GLY A 7 -59.78 9.14 17.02
C GLY A 7 -58.49 8.59 17.62
N PHE A 8 -57.35 9.20 17.26
CA PHE A 8 -56.04 8.90 17.83
C PHE A 8 -56.11 8.98 19.35
N THR A 9 -55.85 7.85 20.02
CA THR A 9 -55.83 7.82 21.49
C THR A 9 -54.47 8.29 22.00
N LEU A 10 -54.45 8.97 23.15
CA LEU A 10 -53.21 9.48 23.79
C LEU A 10 -52.19 8.35 24.02
N LEU A 11 -52.69 7.13 24.26
CA LEU A 11 -51.90 5.90 24.41
C LEU A 11 -51.19 5.50 23.11
N GLU A 12 -51.85 5.60 21.95
CA GLU A 12 -51.26 5.28 20.65
C GLU A 12 -50.12 6.24 20.27
N VAL A 13 -50.26 7.52 20.61
CA VAL A 13 -49.18 8.52 20.46
C VAL A 13 -47.99 8.19 21.38
N LEU A 14 -48.26 7.82 22.63
CA LEU A 14 -47.23 7.42 23.59
C LEU A 14 -46.45 6.18 23.13
N VAL A 15 -47.16 5.16 22.66
CA VAL A 15 -46.56 3.94 22.10
C VAL A 15 -45.75 4.27 20.85
N SER A 16 -46.25 5.13 19.98
CA SER A 16 -45.53 5.55 18.75
C SER A 16 -44.22 6.26 19.07
N ILE A 17 -44.21 7.18 20.04
CA ILE A 17 -43.00 7.90 20.46
C ILE A 17 -42.01 6.95 21.15
N ALA A 18 -42.51 6.02 21.98
CA ALA A 18 -41.67 5.01 22.63
C ALA A 18 -40.99 4.10 21.61
N LEU A 19 -41.74 3.61 20.61
CA LEU A 19 -41.19 2.79 19.53
C LEU A 19 -40.20 3.58 18.67
N LEU A 20 -40.51 4.84 18.34
CA LEU A 20 -39.61 5.72 17.59
C LEU A 20 -38.28 5.92 18.30
N ALA A 21 -38.28 6.15 19.61
CA ALA A 21 -37.07 6.31 20.41
C ALA A 21 -36.17 5.07 20.39
N VAL A 22 -36.78 3.88 20.49
CA VAL A 22 -36.05 2.59 20.42
C VAL A 22 -35.42 2.40 19.02
N VAL A 23 -36.17 2.67 17.96
CA VAL A 23 -35.66 2.57 16.57
C VAL A 23 -34.51 3.54 16.34
N LEU A 24 -34.65 4.81 16.75
CA LEU A 24 -33.59 5.82 16.63
C LEU A 24 -32.32 5.42 17.39
N ALA A 25 -32.46 4.85 18.59
CA ALA A 25 -31.32 4.38 19.37
C ALA A 25 -30.55 3.27 18.63
N MET A 26 -31.24 2.27 18.06
CA MET A 26 -30.58 1.20 17.29
C MET A 26 -29.92 1.70 16.00
N VAL A 27 -30.57 2.62 15.29
CA VAL A 27 -30.06 3.17 14.03
C VAL A 27 -28.81 4.03 14.28
N SER A 28 -28.77 4.81 15.37
CA SER A 28 -27.62 5.67 15.70
C SER A 28 -26.32 4.89 15.94
N ALA A 29 -26.40 3.76 16.65
CA ALA A 29 -25.26 2.87 16.87
C ALA A 29 -24.77 2.24 15.56
N SER A 30 -25.70 1.82 14.70
CA SER A 30 -25.42 1.22 13.40
C SER A 30 -24.73 2.19 12.43
N LEU A 31 -25.24 3.43 12.34
CA LEU A 31 -24.68 4.48 11.48
C LEU A 31 -23.25 4.86 11.89
N THR A 32 -22.99 4.96 13.19
CA THR A 32 -21.66 5.32 13.72
C THR A 32 -20.61 4.26 13.39
N GLY A 33 -21.00 2.98 13.38
CA GLY A 33 -20.13 1.88 12.94
C GLY A 33 -19.81 1.94 11.44
N LEU A 34 -20.81 2.20 10.61
CA LEU A 34 -20.65 2.29 9.16
C LEU A 34 -19.74 3.45 8.73
N PHE A 35 -19.84 4.63 9.36
CA PHE A 35 -18.96 5.76 9.02
C PHE A 35 -17.49 5.51 9.40
N ARG A 36 -17.23 4.84 10.53
CA ARG A 36 -15.87 4.42 10.89
C ARG A 36 -15.31 3.41 9.90
N SER A 37 -16.12 2.42 9.51
CA SER A 37 -15.73 1.42 8.52
C SER A 37 -15.44 2.02 7.14
N ASN A 38 -16.26 2.97 6.68
CA ASN A 38 -16.06 3.66 5.42
C ASN A 38 -14.77 4.48 5.43
N ARG A 39 -14.52 5.28 6.47
CA ARG A 39 -13.27 6.05 6.59
C ARG A 39 -12.03 5.15 6.62
N GLN A 40 -12.10 4.02 7.33
CA GLN A 40 -11.01 3.06 7.36
C GLN A 40 -10.78 2.39 6.00
N SER A 41 -11.85 2.09 5.26
CA SER A 41 -11.76 1.52 3.92
C SER A 41 -11.19 2.50 2.91
N GLU A 42 -11.61 3.78 2.95
CA GLU A 42 -11.04 4.85 2.13
C GLU A 42 -9.54 5.02 2.39
N GLN A 43 -9.13 5.04 3.66
CA GLN A 43 -7.72 5.13 4.04
C GLN A 43 -6.89 3.92 3.55
N ARG A 44 -7.43 2.70 3.67
CA ARG A 44 -6.78 1.48 3.17
C ARG A 44 -6.63 1.49 1.65
N GLN A 45 -7.66 1.95 0.94
CA GLN A 45 -7.64 2.02 -0.51
C GLN A 45 -6.61 3.06 -0.99
N ASN A 46 -6.58 4.24 -0.38
CA ASN A 46 -5.62 5.29 -0.70
C ASN A 46 -4.17 4.81 -0.48
N ASN A 47 -3.87 4.20 0.68
CA ASN A 47 -2.53 3.70 0.96
C ASN A 47 -2.07 2.62 -0.03
N THR A 48 -2.97 1.70 -0.42
CA THR A 48 -2.66 0.66 -1.41
C THR A 48 -2.32 1.27 -2.78
N VAL A 49 -3.11 2.24 -3.25
CA VAL A 49 -2.86 2.90 -4.53
C VAL A 49 -1.51 3.61 -4.53
N ARG A 50 -1.19 4.36 -3.47
CA ARG A 50 0.10 5.05 -3.36
C ARG A 50 1.29 4.09 -3.36
N VAL A 51 1.17 2.92 -2.71
CA VAL A 51 2.21 1.88 -2.72
C VAL A 51 2.38 1.29 -4.12
N GLN A 52 1.28 1.03 -4.84
CA GLN A 52 1.32 0.54 -6.21
C GLN A 52 1.95 1.55 -7.17
N GLU A 53 1.53 2.82 -7.09
CA GLU A 53 2.09 3.91 -7.89
C GLU A 53 3.61 4.03 -7.68
N LEU A 54 4.06 3.98 -6.43
CA LEU A 54 5.48 4.04 -6.09
C LEU A 54 6.26 2.83 -6.63
N ALA A 55 5.69 1.63 -6.53
CA ALA A 55 6.32 0.42 -7.05
C ALA A 55 6.44 0.45 -8.58
N GLU A 56 5.39 0.89 -9.28
CA GLU A 56 5.41 1.03 -10.75
C GLU A 56 6.33 2.16 -11.21
N ASP A 57 6.41 3.27 -10.47
CA ASP A 57 7.35 4.35 -10.77
C ASP A 57 8.80 3.91 -10.57
N LEU A 58 9.10 3.22 -9.47
CA LEU A 58 10.42 2.63 -9.21
C LEU A 58 10.79 1.60 -10.29
N ARG A 59 9.84 0.74 -10.67
CA ARG A 59 10.03 -0.24 -11.74
C ARG A 59 10.32 0.44 -13.08
N ARG A 60 9.53 1.45 -13.45
CA ARG A 60 9.76 2.25 -14.66
C ARG A 60 11.12 2.94 -14.62
N HIS A 61 11.50 3.52 -13.48
CA HIS A 61 12.79 4.18 -13.31
C HIS A 61 13.97 3.23 -13.54
N TRP A 62 13.89 2.00 -13.03
CA TRP A 62 14.93 0.99 -13.23
C TRP A 62 14.94 0.34 -14.60
N LEU A 63 13.83 0.37 -15.34
CA LEU A 63 13.76 -0.18 -16.70
C LEU A 63 14.04 0.87 -17.78
N ASP A 64 14.09 2.16 -17.43
CA ASP A 64 14.34 3.23 -18.39
C ASP A 64 15.79 3.19 -18.93
N PRO A 65 15.99 3.05 -20.25
CA PRO A 65 17.33 3.02 -20.83
C PRO A 65 17.97 4.41 -21.02
N THR A 66 17.26 5.52 -20.75
CA THR A 66 17.68 6.87 -21.18
C THR A 66 18.22 7.80 -20.10
N THR A 67 18.04 7.52 -18.81
CA THR A 67 18.17 8.52 -17.72
C THR A 67 19.44 8.47 -16.83
N MET A 68 20.65 8.21 -17.37
CA MET A 68 21.91 8.28 -16.58
C MET A 68 23.17 8.72 -17.36
N THR A 69 24.15 9.25 -16.63
CA THR A 69 25.57 9.46 -17.01
C THR A 69 26.47 8.45 -16.28
N SER A 70 26.39 7.16 -16.61
CA SER A 70 27.21 6.08 -15.99
C SER A 70 27.79 5.13 -17.08
N PRO A 71 28.88 4.37 -16.84
CA PRO A 71 29.60 3.65 -17.90
C PRO A 71 28.91 2.35 -18.36
N ALA A 72 29.08 2.05 -19.65
CA ALA A 72 28.80 0.82 -20.42
C ALA A 72 27.83 -0.23 -19.82
N GLY A 73 26.55 -0.07 -20.12
CA GLY A 73 25.43 -1.02 -19.97
C GLY A 73 24.13 -0.36 -20.45
N THR A 74 23.03 -1.09 -20.64
CA THR A 74 21.71 -0.43 -20.75
C THR A 74 21.46 0.29 -19.42
N ARG A 75 21.22 1.61 -19.44
CA ARG A 75 21.22 2.45 -18.22
C ARG A 75 20.24 1.97 -17.14
N GLY A 76 19.20 1.25 -17.53
CA GLY A 76 18.27 0.59 -16.61
C GLY A 76 18.89 -0.59 -15.85
N ASP A 77 19.55 -1.50 -16.56
CA ASP A 77 20.20 -2.69 -15.97
C ASP A 77 21.25 -2.29 -14.92
N TYR A 78 22.00 -1.22 -15.17
CA TYR A 78 22.98 -0.69 -14.22
C TYR A 78 22.32 -0.27 -12.89
N ARG A 79 21.19 0.45 -12.96
CA ARG A 79 20.44 0.87 -11.77
C ARG A 79 19.83 -0.30 -11.03
N LEU A 80 19.25 -1.22 -11.80
CA LEU A 80 18.67 -2.42 -11.25
C LEU A 80 19.70 -3.28 -10.53
N ALA A 81 20.88 -3.50 -11.13
CA ALA A 81 21.96 -4.28 -10.54
C ALA A 81 22.47 -3.69 -9.22
N ARG A 82 22.33 -2.37 -9.03
CA ARG A 82 22.84 -1.63 -7.86
C ARG A 82 21.77 -1.11 -6.90
N ALA A 83 20.49 -1.38 -7.18
CA ALA A 83 19.34 -0.93 -6.37
C ALA A 83 19.40 0.58 -6.09
N CYS A 84 19.78 1.33 -7.12
CA CYS A 84 20.05 2.75 -6.98
C CYS A 84 19.07 3.58 -7.80
N THR A 85 18.86 4.82 -7.36
CA THR A 85 17.77 5.68 -7.84
C THR A 85 18.26 7.13 -7.94
N GLU A 86 19.16 7.40 -8.88
CA GLU A 86 19.56 8.78 -9.19
C GLU A 86 18.37 9.56 -9.74
N SER A 87 18.08 10.73 -9.18
CA SER A 87 16.93 11.57 -9.56
C SER A 87 15.54 10.96 -9.31
N PHE A 88 15.44 9.90 -8.50
CA PHE A 88 14.16 9.38 -8.01
C PHE A 88 14.07 9.59 -6.49
N THR A 89 12.92 10.07 -6.05
CA THR A 89 12.68 10.40 -4.63
C THR A 89 11.54 9.55 -4.12
N VAL A 90 11.78 8.85 -3.00
CA VAL A 90 10.72 8.12 -2.29
C VAL A 90 9.79 9.14 -1.63
N PRO A 91 8.47 9.12 -1.92
CA PRO A 91 7.50 10.02 -1.31
C PRO A 91 7.51 9.94 0.21
N THR A 92 7.19 11.06 0.88
CA THR A 92 7.10 11.11 2.34
C THR A 92 6.06 10.11 2.86
N GLY A 93 6.45 9.40 3.91
CA GLY A 93 5.62 8.37 4.52
C GLY A 93 5.58 7.05 3.75
N MET A 94 6.58 6.80 2.90
CA MET A 94 6.83 5.51 2.27
C MET A 94 8.26 5.05 2.59
N THR A 95 8.46 3.75 2.63
CA THR A 95 9.77 3.12 2.77
C THR A 95 9.96 2.07 1.71
N VAL A 96 11.18 2.00 1.17
CA VAL A 96 11.58 0.96 0.22
C VAL A 96 12.71 0.16 0.84
N THR A 97 12.50 -1.15 0.97
CA THR A 97 13.49 -2.10 1.48
C THR A 97 13.84 -3.08 0.38
N VAL A 98 15.13 -3.36 0.20
CA VAL A 98 15.65 -4.26 -0.83
C VAL A 98 16.45 -5.37 -0.18
N TRP A 99 16.39 -6.57 -0.76
CA TRP A 99 17.29 -7.67 -0.44
C TRP A 99 17.45 -8.58 -1.65
N ASP A 100 18.55 -9.33 -1.68
CA ASP A 100 18.90 -10.21 -2.79
C ASP A 100 18.76 -11.67 -2.36
N VAL A 101 18.25 -12.49 -3.27
CA VAL A 101 18.11 -13.94 -3.10
C VAL A 101 18.99 -14.62 -4.15
N THR A 102 20.02 -15.32 -3.68
CA THR A 102 21.01 -15.97 -4.56
C THR A 102 20.83 -17.49 -4.48
N PRO A 103 20.60 -18.17 -5.62
CA PRO A 103 20.58 -19.62 -5.65
C PRO A 103 22.00 -20.18 -5.49
N ASN A 104 22.13 -21.20 -4.65
CA ASN A 104 23.37 -21.94 -4.46
C ASN A 104 23.37 -23.19 -5.36
N THR A 105 24.56 -23.74 -5.63
CA THR A 105 24.73 -24.92 -6.50
C THR A 105 24.18 -26.22 -5.90
N ASP A 106 23.92 -26.23 -4.60
CA ASP A 106 23.35 -27.36 -3.85
C ASP A 106 21.80 -27.37 -3.83
N GLY A 107 21.16 -26.43 -4.55
CA GLY A 107 19.71 -26.29 -4.58
C GLY A 107 19.12 -25.47 -3.42
N THR A 108 19.95 -24.87 -2.58
CA THR A 108 19.51 -23.96 -1.50
C THR A 108 19.54 -22.49 -1.95
N PHE A 109 19.02 -21.58 -1.11
CA PHE A 109 19.02 -20.14 -1.37
C PHE A 109 19.67 -19.36 -0.23
N THR A 110 20.53 -18.42 -0.58
CA THR A 110 21.10 -17.44 0.34
C THR A 110 20.35 -16.12 0.24
N VAL A 111 19.89 -15.58 1.36
CA VAL A 111 19.18 -14.29 1.43
C VAL A 111 20.10 -13.24 2.06
N SER A 112 20.30 -12.11 1.38
CA SER A 112 21.10 -11.01 1.93
C SER A 112 20.39 -10.32 3.09
N SER A 113 21.15 -9.60 3.92
CA SER A 113 20.55 -8.60 4.80
C SER A 113 19.80 -7.56 3.97
N SER A 114 18.71 -7.03 4.54
CA SER A 114 17.93 -5.97 3.90
C SER A 114 18.68 -4.64 3.96
N TYR A 115 18.55 -3.83 2.91
CA TYR A 115 19.16 -2.51 2.79
C TYR A 115 18.23 -1.53 2.05
N SER A 116 18.55 -0.24 2.12
CA SER A 116 17.79 0.84 1.47
C SER A 116 18.28 1.12 0.05
N LEU A 117 17.45 1.80 -0.74
CA LEU A 117 17.87 2.34 -2.04
C LEU A 117 19.07 3.27 -1.89
N ASN A 118 20.00 3.21 -2.85
CA ASN A 118 21.15 4.12 -2.89
C ASN A 118 20.87 5.27 -3.87
N THR A 119 21.06 6.51 -3.42
CA THR A 119 20.85 7.70 -4.27
C THR A 119 22.02 7.98 -5.23
N ASN A 120 23.17 7.33 -5.03
CA ASN A 120 24.36 7.43 -5.88
C ASN A 120 24.73 6.05 -6.42
N CYS A 121 24.44 5.84 -7.70
CA CYS A 121 24.65 4.55 -8.33
C CYS A 121 26.14 4.17 -8.45
N GLY A 122 27.04 5.14 -8.59
CA GLY A 122 28.48 4.89 -8.68
C GLY A 122 29.09 4.30 -7.39
N SER A 123 28.47 4.59 -6.24
CA SER A 123 28.89 4.08 -4.92
C SER A 123 28.16 2.83 -4.46
N ALA A 124 27.08 2.46 -5.16
CA ALA A 124 26.19 1.40 -4.75
C ALA A 124 26.78 0.02 -5.06
N THR A 125 26.71 -0.89 -4.09
CA THR A 125 27.16 -2.27 -4.25
C THR A 125 26.30 -2.99 -5.28
N GLU A 126 26.96 -3.67 -6.20
CA GLU A 126 26.29 -4.48 -7.20
C GLU A 126 25.78 -5.79 -6.59
N ARG A 127 24.62 -6.26 -7.05
CA ARG A 127 24.05 -7.52 -6.58
C ARG A 127 24.95 -8.71 -6.94
N PRO A 128 24.91 -9.79 -6.16
CA PRO A 128 25.58 -11.04 -6.54
C PRO A 128 25.12 -11.56 -7.91
N ALA A 129 26.02 -12.18 -8.66
CA ALA A 129 25.66 -12.80 -9.94
C ALA A 129 24.57 -13.88 -9.75
N ASN A 130 23.68 -14.02 -10.75
CA ASN A 130 22.56 -14.96 -10.74
C ASN A 130 21.56 -14.79 -9.57
N SER A 131 21.55 -13.64 -8.91
CA SER A 131 20.59 -13.35 -7.84
C SER A 131 19.30 -12.70 -8.36
N VAL A 132 18.20 -12.94 -7.65
CA VAL A 132 16.92 -12.23 -7.82
C VAL A 132 16.85 -11.12 -6.79
N ARG A 133 16.49 -9.91 -7.22
CA ARG A 133 16.31 -8.77 -6.32
C ARG A 133 14.86 -8.68 -5.88
N ARG A 134 14.62 -8.69 -4.58
CA ARG A 134 13.31 -8.46 -3.98
C ARG A 134 13.22 -7.05 -3.44
N VAL A 135 12.10 -6.40 -3.73
CA VAL A 135 11.84 -5.03 -3.31
C VAL A 135 10.50 -4.99 -2.60
N ARG A 136 10.51 -4.49 -1.38
CA ARG A 136 9.32 -4.19 -0.59
C ARG A 136 9.12 -2.69 -0.54
N VAL A 137 7.92 -2.26 -0.92
CA VAL A 137 7.43 -0.90 -0.77
C VAL A 137 6.36 -0.91 0.30
N GLN A 138 6.48 -0.03 1.29
CA GLN A 138 5.58 0.01 2.43
C GLN A 138 5.17 1.45 2.75
N SER A 139 3.89 1.67 3.06
CA SER A 139 3.43 2.95 3.62
C SER A 139 3.73 3.01 5.12
N SER A 140 4.33 4.10 5.59
CA SER A 140 4.39 4.39 7.03
C SER A 140 2.98 4.75 7.49
N SER A 141 2.47 4.02 8.45
CA SER A 141 1.15 4.27 9.03
C SER A 141 1.26 4.37 10.54
N THR A 142 0.84 5.50 11.11
CA THR A 142 0.69 5.69 12.56
C THR A 142 -0.71 5.30 13.06
N ASP A 143 -1.72 5.31 12.18
CA ASP A 143 -3.14 5.27 12.55
C ASP A 143 -3.98 4.19 11.81
N GLY A 144 -3.34 3.24 11.12
CA GLY A 144 -4.02 2.17 10.36
C GLY A 144 -3.10 1.03 9.89
N PRO A 145 -3.61 0.01 9.16
CA PRO A 145 -2.74 -1.03 8.62
C PRO A 145 -1.86 -0.45 7.51
N ALA A 146 -0.55 -0.68 7.61
CA ALA A 146 0.39 -0.33 6.56
C ALA A 146 0.06 -1.14 5.30
N ALA A 147 -0.05 -0.46 4.15
CA ALA A 147 -0.07 -1.13 2.86
C ALA A 147 1.36 -1.55 2.52
N GLU A 148 1.51 -2.76 1.98
CA GLU A 148 2.79 -3.32 1.58
C GLU A 148 2.64 -4.02 0.23
N LEU A 149 3.63 -3.83 -0.64
CA LEU A 149 3.79 -4.55 -1.89
C LEU A 149 5.23 -5.03 -2.01
N THR A 150 5.40 -6.33 -2.24
CA THR A 150 6.71 -6.92 -2.54
C THR A 150 6.71 -7.43 -3.98
N PHE A 151 7.72 -7.05 -4.74
CA PHE A 151 7.93 -7.53 -6.11
C PHE A 151 9.36 -7.98 -6.33
N GLU A 152 9.55 -8.84 -7.33
CA GLU A 152 10.83 -9.40 -7.69
C GLU A 152 11.30 -8.83 -9.03
N MET A 153 12.60 -8.58 -9.15
CA MET A 153 13.23 -8.09 -10.36
C MET A 153 14.45 -8.96 -10.68
N TYR A 154 14.50 -9.38 -11.94
CA TYR A 154 15.64 -10.08 -12.51
C TYR A 154 16.31 -9.15 -13.52
N GLY A 155 17.55 -8.75 -13.27
CA GLY A 155 18.40 -8.22 -14.33
C GLY A 155 19.01 -9.38 -15.12
N GLY A 156 19.06 -9.25 -16.44
CA GLY A 156 19.77 -10.19 -17.31
C GLY A 156 21.28 -10.16 -17.12
#